data_AF-A0A961S5F6-F1
#
_entry.id   AF-A0A961S5F6-F1
#
_cell.length_a   1.000
_cell.length_b   1.000
_cell.length_c   1.000
_cell.angle_alpha   90.00
_cell.angle_beta   90.00
_cell.angle_gamma   90.00
#
_symmetry.space_group_name_H-M   'P 1'
#
loop_
_entity.id
_entity.type
_entity.pdbx_description
1 polymer ?
#
loop_
_entity_poly.entity_id
_entity_poly.type
_entity_poly.pdbx_seq_one_letter_code
_entity_poly.pdbx_strand_id
1 'polypeptide(L)'
;MSCDLSTARLDRSRPLRDQIYPLIRTLILTGAIKPGEIIDEKDIAAQLSVSRTPVREAVKKLSDEHLVEVIAQSATRAMRIDRGEIHQSYIIRRALEMESAAQAAP
;
A
#
# COMPACT_ATOMS: atom_id res chain seq x y z
N MET A 1 6.06 -5.72 15.56
CA MET A 1 4.70 -5.98 16.10
C MET A 1 4.21 -4.73 16.82
N SER A 2 3.55 -3.80 16.12
CA SER A 2 2.92 -2.65 16.79
C SER A 2 1.77 -2.04 16.00
N CYS A 3 1.04 -2.84 15.22
CA CYS A 3 -0.23 -2.39 14.65
C CYS A 3 -1.28 -3.46 14.91
N ASP A 4 -2.13 -3.21 15.89
CA ASP A 4 -3.25 -4.10 16.25
C ASP A 4 -4.43 -3.81 15.32
N LEU A 5 -4.70 -4.72 14.38
CA LEU A 5 -5.80 -4.62 13.41
C LEU A 5 -7.14 -5.07 14.00
N SER A 6 -7.18 -5.61 15.22
CA SER A 6 -8.36 -6.23 15.82
C SER A 6 -9.53 -5.26 16.06
N THR A 7 -9.24 -3.95 16.16
CA THR A 7 -10.26 -2.91 16.40
C THR A 7 -10.98 -2.48 15.11
N ALA A 8 -10.49 -2.90 13.94
CA ALA A 8 -11.10 -2.53 12.66
C ALA A 8 -12.47 -3.19 12.46
N ARG A 9 -13.53 -2.39 12.38
CA ARG A 9 -14.88 -2.88 12.06
C ARG A 9 -15.03 -3.10 10.55
N LEU A 10 -15.09 -4.36 10.15
CA LEU A 10 -15.40 -4.75 8.77
C LEU A 10 -16.90 -4.97 8.59
N ASP A 11 -17.46 -4.36 7.54
CA ASP A 11 -18.82 -4.57 7.08
C ASP A 11 -18.88 -5.81 6.16
N ARG A 12 -19.50 -6.88 6.63
CA ARG A 12 -19.59 -8.15 5.87
C ARG A 12 -20.58 -8.10 4.71
N SER A 13 -21.41 -7.07 4.60
CA SER A 13 -22.33 -6.88 3.47
C SER A 13 -21.62 -6.36 2.22
N ARG A 14 -20.40 -5.84 2.37
CA ARG A 14 -19.57 -5.28 1.30
C ARG A 14 -18.34 -6.15 1.06
N PRO A 15 -17.72 -6.07 -0.14
CA PRO A 15 -16.50 -6.81 -0.42
C PRO A 15 -15.41 -6.50 0.61
N LEU A 16 -14.89 -7.54 1.28
CA LEU A 16 -13.88 -7.37 2.33
C LEU A 16 -12.57 -6.81 1.78
N ARG A 17 -12.17 -7.22 0.57
CA ARG A 17 -11.00 -6.66 -0.13
C ARG A 17 -11.06 -5.13 -0.19
N ASP A 18 -12.22 -4.56 -0.51
CA ASP A 18 -12.38 -3.11 -0.70
C ASP A 18 -12.34 -2.32 0.62
N GLN A 19 -12.35 -3.03 1.75
CA GLN A 19 -12.19 -2.46 3.10
C GLN A 19 -10.79 -2.74 3.67
N ILE A 20 -10.21 -3.89 3.38
CA ILE A 20 -8.86 -4.29 3.81
C ILE A 20 -7.80 -3.46 3.06
N TYR A 21 -7.95 -3.25 1.76
CA TYR A 21 -7.05 -2.42 0.96
C TYR A 21 -6.85 -1.01 1.53
N PRO A 22 -7.89 -0.17 1.72
CA PRO A 22 -7.70 1.19 2.19
C PRO A 22 -7.19 1.24 3.63
N LEU A 23 -7.51 0.21 4.43
CA LEU A 23 -7.02 0.08 5.79
C LEU A 23 -5.50 -0.11 5.80
N ILE A 24 -4.99 -1.14 5.12
CA ILE A 24 -3.53 -1.41 5.07
C ILE A 24 -2.80 -0.24 4.40
N ARG A 25 -3.37 0.34 3.34
CA ARG A 25 -2.84 1.55 2.70
C ARG A 25 -2.66 2.69 3.70
N THR A 26 -3.67 2.95 4.52
CA THR A 26 -3.60 4.01 5.53
C THR A 26 -2.47 3.74 6.52
N LEU A 27 -2.32 2.50 6.98
CA LEU A 27 -1.26 2.13 7.92
C LEU A 27 0.16 2.29 7.35
N ILE A 28 0.33 1.99 6.05
CA ILE A 28 1.60 2.24 5.35
C ILE A 28 1.87 3.75 5.26
N LEU A 29 0.86 4.54 4.84
CA LEU A 29 1.00 5.98 4.63
C LEU A 29 1.21 6.77 5.92
N THR A 30 0.60 6.34 7.03
CA THR A 30 0.80 6.95 8.35
C THR A 30 2.08 6.48 9.03
N GLY A 31 2.78 5.48 8.47
CA GLY A 31 3.98 4.89 9.04
C GLY A 31 3.72 3.95 10.22
N ALA A 32 2.46 3.55 10.46
CA ALA A 32 2.13 2.49 11.42
C ALA A 32 2.73 1.14 10.99
N ILE A 33 2.73 0.87 9.68
CA ILE A 33 3.59 -0.13 9.05
C ILE A 33 4.81 0.60 8.51
N LYS A 34 6.00 0.25 9.01
CA LYS A 34 7.23 0.98 8.65
C LYS A 34 7.71 0.57 7.26
N PRO A 35 8.36 1.49 6.51
CA PRO A 35 9.01 1.13 5.25
C PRO A 35 9.99 -0.05 5.43
N GLY A 36 9.86 -1.09 4.61
CA GLY A 36 10.63 -2.32 4.71
C GLY A 36 10.15 -3.34 5.75
N GLU A 37 9.10 -3.05 6.53
CA GLU A 37 8.49 -4.00 7.46
C GLU A 37 7.80 -5.15 6.71
N ILE A 38 7.88 -6.36 7.26
CA ILE A 38 7.25 -7.56 6.68
C ILE A 38 5.75 -7.51 6.97
N ILE A 39 4.96 -7.76 5.93
CA ILE A 39 3.51 -7.84 5.97
C ILE A 39 3.13 -9.32 5.83
N ASP A 40 2.75 -9.95 6.94
CA ASP A 40 2.28 -11.34 6.91
C ASP A 40 0.76 -11.39 6.67
N GLU A 41 0.38 -11.89 5.49
CA GLU A 41 -1.02 -12.09 5.10
C GLU A 41 -1.79 -12.98 6.09
N LYS A 42 -1.13 -13.98 6.70
CA LYS A 42 -1.76 -14.90 7.65
C LYS A 42 -2.09 -14.18 8.96
N ASP A 43 -1.16 -13.36 9.46
CA ASP A 43 -1.35 -12.61 10.69
C ASP A 43 -2.46 -11.57 10.51
N ILE A 44 -2.49 -10.87 9.37
CA ILE A 44 -3.56 -9.92 9.04
C ILE A 44 -4.91 -10.63 8.95
N ALA A 45 -4.98 -11.78 8.28
CA ALA A 45 -6.20 -12.57 8.17
C ALA A 45 -6.70 -13.02 9.56
N ALA A 46 -5.80 -13.45 10.44
CA ALA A 46 -6.12 -13.84 11.80
C ALA A 46 -6.64 -12.66 12.64
N GLN A 47 -5.95 -11.51 12.62
CA GLN A 47 -6.36 -10.32 13.37
C GLN A 47 -7.72 -9.77 12.92
N LEU A 48 -8.01 -9.83 11.62
CA LEU A 48 -9.27 -9.37 11.04
C LEU A 48 -10.38 -10.43 11.06
N SER A 49 -10.08 -11.67 11.51
CA SER A 49 -11.01 -12.81 11.51
C SER A 49 -11.65 -13.07 10.12
N VAL A 50 -10.81 -13.04 9.08
CA VAL A 50 -11.22 -13.28 7.68
C VAL A 50 -10.38 -14.41 7.06
N SER A 51 -10.81 -14.92 5.90
CA SER A 51 -10.00 -15.85 5.13
C SER A 51 -8.80 -15.14 4.47
N ARG A 52 -7.80 -15.92 4.03
CA ARG A 52 -6.59 -15.40 3.39
C ARG A 52 -6.84 -14.79 2.00
N THR A 53 -7.87 -15.24 1.28
CA THR A 53 -8.18 -14.78 -0.08
C THR A 53 -8.40 -13.27 -0.19
N PRO A 54 -9.31 -12.63 0.57
CA PRO A 54 -9.52 -11.19 0.49
C PRO A 54 -8.31 -10.37 0.93
N VAL A 55 -7.50 -10.89 1.86
CA VAL A 55 -6.23 -10.26 2.27
C VAL A 55 -5.23 -10.29 1.13
N ARG A 56 -5.04 -11.45 0.49
CA ARG A 56 -4.16 -11.61 -0.66
C ARG A 56 -4.57 -10.72 -1.84
N GLU A 57 -5.87 -10.59 -2.10
CA GLU A 57 -6.36 -9.66 -3.13
C GLU A 57 -6.04 -8.19 -2.79
N ALA A 58 -6.21 -7.80 -1.53
CA ALA A 58 -5.87 -6.45 -1.08
C ALA A 58 -4.36 -6.19 -1.18
N VAL A 59 -3.52 -7.14 -0.76
CA VAL A 59 -2.06 -7.08 -0.88
C VAL A 59 -1.62 -7.01 -2.35
N LYS A 60 -2.24 -7.80 -3.23
CA LYS A 60 -1.97 -7.72 -4.67
C LYS A 60 -2.25 -6.31 -5.21
N LYS A 61 -3.39 -5.72 -4.86
CA LYS A 61 -3.73 -4.35 -5.26
C LYS A 61 -2.73 -3.31 -4.72
N LEU A 62 -2.27 -3.47 -3.48
CA LEU A 62 -1.20 -2.62 -2.92
C LEU A 62 0.13 -2.79 -3.67
N SER A 63 0.41 -3.99 -4.18
CA SER A 63 1.60 -4.27 -4.98
C SER A 63 1.51 -3.60 -6.34
N ASP A 64 0.34 -3.63 -6.98
CA ASP A 64 0.09 -2.94 -8.26
C ASP A 64 0.30 -1.42 -8.10
N GLU A 65 -0.04 -0.87 -6.93
CA GLU A 65 0.18 0.54 -6.57
C GLU A 65 1.60 0.83 -6.01
N HIS A 66 2.52 -0.13 -6.03
CA HIS A 66 3.90 0.01 -5.55
C HIS A 66 4.03 0.43 -4.07
N LEU A 67 3.02 0.13 -3.24
CA LEU A 67 3.05 0.37 -1.80
C LEU A 67 3.67 -0.80 -1.03
N VAL A 68 3.67 -1.98 -1.63
CA VAL A 68 4.30 -3.20 -1.10
C VAL A 68 5.06 -3.91 -2.20
N GLU A 69 6.09 -4.65 -1.81
CA GLU A 69 6.88 -5.52 -2.67
C GLU A 69 6.60 -6.98 -2.29
N VAL A 70 6.13 -7.78 -3.24
CA VAL A 70 5.90 -9.22 -3.05
C VAL A 70 7.12 -9.98 -3.53
N ILE A 71 7.93 -10.49 -2.60
CA ILE A 71 9.11 -11.29 -2.93
C ILE A 71 8.68 -12.75 -3.05
N ALA A 72 8.86 -13.30 -4.25
CA ALA A 72 8.53 -14.69 -4.55
C ALA A 72 9.15 -15.63 -3.50
N GLN A 73 8.30 -16.50 -2.92
CA GLN A 73 8.70 -17.54 -1.96
C GLN A 73 9.30 -17.04 -0.63
N SER A 74 9.32 -15.73 -0.35
CA SER A 74 9.97 -15.18 0.84
C SER A 74 9.00 -14.41 1.73
N ALA A 75 8.58 -13.22 1.33
CA ALA A 75 7.74 -12.34 2.14
C ALA A 75 7.18 -11.19 1.31
N THR A 76 6.04 -10.66 1.74
CA THR A 76 5.57 -9.33 1.32
C THR A 76 6.14 -8.30 2.29
N ARG A 77 6.64 -7.17 1.79
CA ARG A 77 7.14 -6.07 2.63
C ARG A 77 6.60 -4.72 2.19
N ALA A 78 6.46 -3.78 3.12
CA ALA A 78 6.17 -2.40 2.79
C ALA A 78 7.33 -1.81 1.98
N MET A 79 7.00 -1.04 0.94
CA MET A 79 7.99 -0.47 0.04
C MET A 79 8.91 0.52 0.78
N ARG A 80 10.21 0.53 0.43
CA ARG A 80 11.20 1.43 1.05
C ARG A 80 11.24 2.74 0.31
N ILE A 81 11.32 3.85 1.04
CA ILE A 81 11.46 5.15 0.41
C ILE A 81 12.91 5.32 -0.08
N ASP A 82 13.10 5.33 -1.39
CA ASP A 82 14.38 5.68 -2.02
C ASP A 82 14.41 7.17 -2.38
N ARG A 83 15.39 7.90 -1.84
CA ARG A 83 15.57 9.33 -2.12
C ARG A 83 15.98 9.59 -3.58
N GLY A 84 16.73 8.68 -4.19
CA GLY A 84 17.10 8.73 -5.59
C GLY A 84 15.88 8.61 -6.50
N GLU A 85 14.99 7.66 -6.24
CA GLU A 85 13.74 7.51 -6.98
C GLU A 85 12.83 8.73 -6.83
N ILE A 86 12.71 9.28 -5.61
CA ILE A 86 11.98 10.55 -5.38
C ILE A 86 12.56 11.67 -6.25
N HIS A 87 13.88 11.79 -6.31
CA HIS A 87 14.52 12.82 -7.11
C HIS A 87 14.23 12.65 -8.60
N GLN A 88 14.34 11.43 -9.14
CA GLN A 88 14.01 11.14 -10.53
C GLN A 88 12.53 11.43 -10.84
N SER A 89 11.62 11.01 -9.95
CA SER A 89 10.19 11.30 -10.07
C SER A 89 9.93 12.80 -10.10
N TYR A 90 10.60 13.58 -9.25
CA TYR A 90 10.48 15.03 -9.22
C TYR A 90 10.94 15.69 -10.53
N ILE A 91 12.06 15.23 -11.10
CA ILE A 91 12.56 15.73 -12.39
C ILE A 91 11.52 15.50 -13.50
N ILE A 92 11.00 14.28 -13.61
CA ILE A 92 10.04 13.90 -14.65
C ILE A 92 8.75 14.72 -14.49
N ARG A 93 8.21 14.79 -13.26
CA ARG A 93 7.01 15.58 -12.98
C ARG A 93 7.18 17.05 -13.32
N ARG A 94 8.29 17.66 -12.90
CA ARG A 94 8.58 19.07 -13.19
C ARG A 94 8.66 19.34 -14.69
N ALA A 95 9.31 18.46 -15.46
CA ALA A 95 9.37 18.61 -16.92
C ALA A 95 7.98 18.60 -17.56
N LEU A 96 7.12 17.65 -17.17
CA LEU A 96 5.75 17.53 -17.66
C LEU A 96 4.86 18.71 -17.23
N GLU A 97 4.97 19.13 -15.97
CA GLU A 97 4.20 20.25 -15.41
C GLU A 97 4.56 21.57 -16.11
N MET A 98 5.85 21.83 -16.39
CA MET A 98 6.29 23.02 -17.11
C MET A 98 5.77 23.05 -18.54
N GLU A 99 5.87 21.93 -19.28
CA GLU A 99 5.35 21.85 -20.65
C GLU A 99 3.82 22.05 -20.69
N SER A 100 3.10 21.38 -19.77
CA SER A 100 1.65 21.53 -19.67
C SER A 100 1.25 22.97 -19.36
N ALA A 101 1.97 23.64 -18.46
CA ALA A 101 1.72 25.03 -18.11
C ALA A 101 2.01 25.98 -19.27
N ALA A 102 3.07 25.74 -20.05
CA ALA A 102 3.41 26.53 -21.22
C ALA A 102 2.34 26.42 -22.32
N GLN A 103 1.79 25.22 -22.56
CA GLN A 103 0.71 25.02 -23.53
C GLN A 103 -0.64 25.56 -23.06
N ALA A 104 -0.87 25.64 -21.75
CA ALA A 104 -2.11 26.16 -21.18
C ALA A 104 -2.14 27.69 -21.07
N ALA A 105 -0.99 28.36 -21.22
CA ALA A 105 -0.92 29.82 -21.24
C ALA A 105 -1.48 30.35 -22.59
N PRO A 106 -2.38 31.37 -22.55
CA PRO A 106 -3.03 31.92 -23.75
C PRO A 106 -2.09 32.71 -24.66
#